data_AF-A0A928L5Y8-F1
#
_entry.id   AF-A0A928L5Y8-F1
#
_cell.length_a   1.000
_cell.length_b   1.000
_cell.length_c   1.000
_cell.angle_alpha   90.00
_cell.angle_beta   90.00
_cell.angle_gamma   90.00
#
_symmetry.space_group_name_H-M   'P 1'
#
loop_
_entity.id
_entity.type
_entity.pdbx_description
1 polymer ?
#
loop_
_entity_poly.entity_id
_entity_poly.type
_entity_poly.pdbx_seq_one_letter_code
_entity_poly.pdbx_strand_id
1 'polypeptide(L)'
;MKGLFNGLLVKLMAVGVVAACSVLLFTTEKDCRDKENELDGIQVKIDALENENSELQRLLDSDDMSAYLEKVAIEERDYAYPDERRFYDTSRD
;
A
#
# COMPACT_ATOMS: atom_id res chain seq x y z
N MET A 1 -59.39 -6.19 30.92
CA MET A 1 -58.71 -6.37 29.60
C MET A 1 -57.46 -5.50 29.40
N LYS A 2 -57.37 -4.26 29.96
CA LYS A 2 -56.22 -3.35 29.75
C LYS A 2 -54.85 -3.88 30.23
N GLY A 3 -54.80 -4.64 31.34
CA GLY A 3 -53.53 -5.15 31.89
C GLY A 3 -52.89 -6.30 31.08
N LEU A 4 -53.70 -7.14 30.43
CA LEU A 4 -53.20 -8.27 29.64
C LEU A 4 -52.54 -7.80 28.33
N PHE A 5 -53.17 -6.81 27.68
CA PHE A 5 -52.63 -6.17 26.48
C PHE A 5 -51.31 -5.45 26.76
N ASN A 6 -51.20 -4.74 27.89
CA ASN A 6 -49.97 -4.02 28.24
C ASN A 6 -48.79 -4.98 28.50
N GLY A 7 -49.04 -6.11 29.17
CA GLY A 7 -48.03 -7.14 29.38
C GLY A 7 -47.57 -7.84 28.10
N LEU A 8 -48.49 -8.07 27.14
CA LEU A 8 -48.15 -8.62 25.83
C LEU A 8 -47.30 -7.63 25.02
N LEU A 9 -47.67 -6.34 25.04
CA LEU A 9 -46.98 -5.27 24.31
C LEU A 9 -45.54 -5.09 24.81
N VAL A 10 -45.32 -5.12 26.13
CA VAL A 10 -43.98 -5.05 26.73
C VAL A 10 -43.12 -6.25 26.35
N LYS A 11 -43.69 -7.46 26.32
CA LYS A 11 -42.96 -8.66 25.88
C LYS A 11 -42.54 -8.59 24.41
N LEU A 12 -43.43 -8.12 23.53
CA LEU A 12 -43.10 -7.93 22.12
C LEU A 12 -42.03 -6.86 21.93
N MET A 13 -42.09 -5.77 22.69
CA MET A 13 -41.05 -4.73 22.67
C MET A 13 -39.69 -5.29 23.13
N ALA A 14 -39.67 -6.07 24.21
CA ALA A 14 -38.44 -6.70 24.71
C ALA A 14 -37.82 -7.65 23.67
N VAL A 15 -38.63 -8.48 23.02
CA VAL A 15 -38.16 -9.36 21.93
C VAL A 15 -37.62 -8.55 20.75
N GLY A 16 -38.30 -7.46 20.37
CA GLY A 16 -37.84 -6.56 19.31
C GLY A 16 -36.49 -5.93 19.61
N VAL A 17 -36.26 -5.48 20.85
CA VAL A 17 -34.98 -4.91 21.29
C VAL A 17 -33.86 -5.95 21.25
N VAL A 18 -34.11 -7.16 21.76
CA VAL A 18 -33.11 -8.23 21.74
C VAL A 18 -32.76 -8.62 20.30
N ALA A 19 -33.75 -8.73 19.41
CA ALA A 19 -33.53 -9.00 18.00
C ALA A 19 -32.69 -7.90 17.34
N ALA A 20 -33.01 -6.62 17.57
CA ALA A 20 -32.25 -5.49 17.05
C ALA A 20 -30.80 -5.48 17.56
N CYS A 21 -30.58 -5.69 18.87
CA CYS A 21 -29.25 -5.80 19.45
C CYS A 21 -28.44 -6.95 18.86
N SER A 22 -29.06 -8.11 18.64
CA SER A 22 -28.37 -9.25 18.03
C SER A 22 -27.90 -8.94 16.61
N VAL A 23 -28.74 -8.32 15.78
CA VAL A 23 -28.36 -7.90 14.42
C VAL A 23 -27.18 -6.94 14.45
N LEU A 24 -27.21 -5.93 15.33
CA LEU A 24 -26.12 -4.96 15.47
C LEU A 24 -24.80 -5.64 15.83
N LEU A 25 -24.80 -6.54 16.81
CA LEU A 25 -23.59 -7.28 17.21
C LEU A 25 -23.02 -8.09 16.04
N PHE A 26 -23.86 -8.85 15.33
CA PHE A 26 -23.42 -9.63 14.17
C PHE A 26 -22.87 -8.76 13.04
N THR A 27 -23.45 -7.58 12.79
CA THR A 27 -22.93 -6.65 11.78
C THR A 27 -21.59 -6.05 12.20
N THR A 28 -21.44 -5.65 13.47
CA THR A 28 -20.19 -5.07 13.97
C THR A 28 -19.04 -6.08 13.95
N GLU A 29 -19.28 -7.33 14.32
CA GLU A 29 -18.26 -8.39 14.25
C GLU A 29 -17.80 -8.63 12.81
N LYS A 30 -18.73 -8.61 11.84
CA LYS A 30 -18.38 -8.70 10.42
C LYS A 30 -17.53 -7.53 9.98
N ASP A 31 -17.95 -6.30 10.28
CA ASP A 31 -17.24 -5.09 9.90
C ASP A 31 -15.81 -5.06 10.47
N CYS A 32 -15.64 -5.51 11.72
CA CYS A 32 -14.33 -5.64 12.34
C CYS A 32 -13.43 -6.62 11.58
N ARG A 33 -13.94 -7.80 11.25
CA ARG A 33 -13.18 -8.82 10.51
C ARG A 33 -12.82 -8.36 9.10
N ASP A 34 -13.74 -7.69 8.43
CA ASP A 34 -13.50 -7.20 7.07
C ASP A 34 -12.42 -6.10 7.09
N LYS A 35 -12.42 -5.21 8.08
CA LYS A 35 -11.34 -4.23 8.30
C LYS A 35 -10.01 -4.87 8.67
N GLU A 36 -10.02 -5.93 9.48
CA GLU A 36 -8.80 -6.66 9.83
C GLU A 36 -8.18 -7.32 8.59
N ASN A 37 -8.99 -7.92 7.72
CA ASN A 37 -8.54 -8.45 6.44
C ASN A 37 -8.01 -7.34 5.50
N GLU A 38 -8.67 -6.18 5.49
CA GLU A 38 -8.20 -5.03 4.71
C GLU A 38 -6.85 -4.51 5.23
N LEU A 39 -6.68 -4.43 6.55
CA LEU A 39 -5.41 -4.06 7.19
C LEU A 39 -4.30 -5.05 6.86
N ASP A 40 -4.57 -6.35 6.97
CA ASP A 40 -3.60 -7.41 6.62
C ASP A 40 -3.21 -7.31 5.13
N GLY A 41 -4.19 -7.14 4.24
CA GLY A 41 -3.94 -6.95 2.82
C GLY A 41 -3.15 -5.69 2.48
N ILE A 42 -3.33 -4.60 3.24
CA ILE A 42 -2.53 -3.37 3.09
C ILE A 42 -1.11 -3.60 3.63
N GLN A 43 -0.96 -4.27 4.78
CA GLN A 43 0.35 -4.55 5.36
C GLN A 43 1.20 -5.40 4.42
N VAL A 44 0.63 -6.45 3.81
CA VAL A 44 1.33 -7.26 2.80
C VAL A 44 1.83 -6.41 1.62
N LYS A 45 1.04 -5.41 1.18
CA LYS A 45 1.46 -4.50 0.11
C LYS A 45 2.59 -3.57 0.55
N ILE A 46 2.53 -3.08 1.79
CA ILE A 46 3.60 -2.25 2.37
C ILE A 46 4.90 -3.04 2.39
N ASP A 47 4.86 -4.26 2.94
CA ASP A 47 6.04 -5.12 3.06
C ASP A 47 6.64 -5.45 1.68
N ALA A 48 5.78 -5.73 0.69
CA ALA A 48 6.23 -5.97 -0.68
C ALA A 48 6.93 -4.74 -1.28
N LEU A 49 6.33 -3.55 -1.13
CA LEU A 49 6.90 -2.29 -1.64
C LEU A 49 8.17 -1.88 -0.90
N GLU A 50 8.26 -2.13 0.40
CA GLU A 50 9.47 -1.85 1.18
C GLU A 50 10.61 -2.77 0.75
N ASN A 51 10.32 -4.06 0.54
CA ASN A 51 11.30 -5.01 0.03
C ASN A 51 11.78 -4.62 -1.38
N GLU A 52 10.86 -4.32 -2.31
CA GLU A 52 11.19 -3.86 -3.66
C GLU A 52 12.03 -2.58 -3.64
N ASN A 53 11.65 -1.58 -2.84
CA ASN A 53 12.43 -0.36 -2.68
C ASN A 53 13.83 -0.64 -2.12
N SER A 54 13.95 -1.55 -1.16
CA SER A 54 15.25 -1.91 -0.58
C SER A 54 16.17 -2.59 -1.61
N GLU A 55 15.59 -3.41 -2.50
CA GLU A 55 16.31 -4.07 -3.58
C GLU A 55 16.74 -3.06 -4.65
N LEU A 56 15.86 -2.15 -5.04
CA LEU A 56 16.19 -1.07 -5.96
C LEU A 56 17.31 -0.18 -5.43
N GLN A 57 17.28 0.18 -4.13
CA GLN A 57 18.35 0.94 -3.49
C GLN A 57 19.67 0.17 -3.51
N ARG A 58 19.66 -1.13 -3.20
CA ARG A 58 20.87 -1.96 -3.29
C ARG A 58 21.47 -2.01 -4.70
N LEU A 59 20.63 -2.07 -5.73
CA LEU A 59 21.08 -2.03 -7.11
C LEU A 59 21.66 -0.66 -7.49
N LEU A 60 21.01 0.42 -7.06
CA LEU A 60 21.50 1.78 -7.29
C LEU A 60 22.83 2.04 -6.57
N ASP A 61 22.96 1.57 -5.33
CA ASP A 61 24.15 1.74 -4.50
C ASP A 61 25.28 0.76 -4.87
N SER A 62 25.04 -0.17 -5.81
CA SER A 62 26.11 -1.05 -6.29
C SER A 62 27.13 -0.26 -7.10
N ASP A 63 28.42 -0.46 -6.79
CA ASP A 63 29.54 0.23 -7.48
C ASP A 63 29.49 0.03 -9.01
N ASP A 64 29.02 -1.14 -9.45
CA ASP A 64 28.88 -1.49 -10.87
C ASP A 64 27.87 -0.58 -11.59
N MET A 65 26.87 -0.05 -10.88
CA MET A 65 25.83 0.76 -11.48
C MET A 65 26.24 2.19 -11.72
N SER A 66 27.07 2.76 -10.86
CA SER A 66 27.69 4.07 -11.10
C SER A 66 28.57 4.04 -12.35
N ALA A 67 29.40 3.01 -12.51
CA ALA A 67 30.26 2.84 -13.69
C ALA A 67 29.45 2.60 -14.98
N TYR A 68 28.36 1.83 -14.90
CA TYR A 68 27.44 1.66 -16.03
C TYR A 68 26.78 3.00 -16.43
N LEU A 69 26.29 3.78 -15.47
CA LEU A 69 25.65 5.07 -15.74
C LEU A 69 26.62 6.06 -16.41
N GLU A 70 27.86 6.11 -15.92
CA GLU A 70 28.93 6.92 -16.49
C GLU A 70 29.21 6.54 -17.94
N LYS A 71 29.31 5.24 -18.23
CA LYS A 71 29.51 4.74 -19.59
C LYS A 71 28.39 5.19 -20.54
N VAL A 72 27.12 4.99 -20.15
CA VAL A 72 25.97 5.40 -20.99
C VAL A 72 25.93 6.92 -21.18
N ALA A 73 26.23 7.68 -20.13
CA ALA A 73 26.30 9.13 -20.20
C ALA A 73 27.35 9.61 -21.23
N ILE A 74 28.54 9.01 -21.22
CA ILE A 74 29.65 9.39 -22.11
C ILE A 74 29.44 8.88 -23.54
N GLU A 75 29.02 7.62 -23.71
CA GLU A 75 28.98 6.95 -25.02
C GLU A 75 27.70 7.24 -25.81
N GLU A 76 26.54 7.33 -25.15
CA GLU A 76 25.25 7.48 -25.82
C GLU A 76 24.67 8.89 -25.74
N ARG A 77 25.03 9.65 -24.69
CA ARG A 77 24.46 10.99 -24.44
C ARG A 77 25.45 12.12 -24.65
N ASP A 78 26.71 11.80 -24.99
CA ASP A 78 27.82 12.74 -25.17
C ASP A 78 27.97 13.71 -23.97
N TYR A 79 27.65 13.23 -22.77
CA TYR A 79 27.95 13.97 -21.55
C TYR A 79 29.46 13.94 -21.28
N ALA A 80 29.94 15.02 -20.68
CA ALA A 80 31.31 15.19 -20.23
C ALA A 80 31.28 15.82 -18.84
N TYR A 81 32.32 15.62 -18.05
CA TYR A 81 32.42 16.35 -16.79
C TYR A 81 32.52 17.86 -17.06
N PRO A 82 31.99 18.72 -16.16
CA PRO A 82 31.99 20.18 -16.38
C PRO A 82 33.36 20.79 -16.68
N ASP A 83 34.43 20.18 -16.16
CA ASP A 83 35.81 20.64 -16.30
C ASP A 83 36.63 19.79 -17.30
N GLU A 84 35.98 18.87 -18.02
CA GLU A 84 36.64 17.97 -18.96
C GLU A 84 36.72 18.60 -20.35
N ARG A 85 37.92 18.54 -20.96
CA ARG A 85 38.14 18.90 -22.35
C ARG A 85 38.38 17.66 -23.19
N ARG A 86 37.42 17.33 -24.04
CA ARG A 86 37.48 16.20 -24.98
C ARG A 86 37.92 16.72 -26.35
N PHE A 87 38.92 16.07 -26.95
CA PHE A 87 39.40 16.40 -28.29
C PHE A 87 39.00 15.28 -29.24
N TYR A 88 38.25 15.63 -30.28
CA TYR A 88 37.85 14.70 -31.33
C TYR A 88 38.76 14.88 -32.54
N ASP A 89 39.23 13.78 -33.11
CA ASP A 89 40.05 13.82 -34.32
C ASP A 89 39.15 14.08 -35.54
N THR A 90 39.20 15.30 -36.06
CA THR A 90 38.46 15.73 -37.25
C THR A 90 39.29 15.60 -38.53
N SER A 91 40.45 14.95 -38.50
CA SER A 91 41.35 14.83 -39.67
C SER A 91 40.83 13.85 -40.75
N ARG A 92 39.68 13.22 -40.52
CA ARG A 92 39.08 12.18 -41.37
C ARG A 92 37.68 12.51 -41.89
N ASP A 93 37.29 13.78 -41.92
CA ASP A 93 36.14 14.28 -42.70
C ASP A 93 36.59 14.82 -44.08
#